data_AF-A0A350LU26-F1
#
_entry.id   AF-A0A350LU26-F1
#
_cell.length_a   1.000
_cell.length_b   1.000
_cell.length_c   1.000
_cell.angle_alpha   90.00
_cell.angle_beta   90.00
_cell.angle_gamma   90.00
#
_symmetry.space_group_name_H-M   'P 1'
#
loop_
_entity.id
_entity.type
_entity.pdbx_description
1 polymer ?
#
loop_
_entity_poly.entity_id
_entity_poly.type
_entity_poly.pdbx_seq_one_letter_code
_entity_poly.pdbx_strand_id
1 'polypeptide(L)'
;AAMEKVLAGGMSIMNAKGAAGILMEADTGEIVAIASLPDFDPNNRPAPPVQGNPDDSPLFNRAVQGVYELGSTFKTFTIAQALERGQVKPDTMINTQSPMTWGKYRIRDFHNYGRELSVEKVLVKSSNVGTARIAVEIGAERQQAFLRTLGLLDPVPLEITEA
;
A
#
# COMPACT_ATOMS: atom_id res chain seq x y z
N ALA A 1 18.50 12.50 -7.73
CA ALA A 1 18.85 13.70 -6.93
C ALA A 1 17.71 14.23 -6.04
N ALA A 2 16.62 14.83 -6.58
CA ALA A 2 15.59 15.45 -5.73
C ALA A 2 14.83 14.44 -4.84
N MET A 3 14.40 13.32 -5.43
CA MET A 3 13.71 12.23 -4.71
C MET A 3 14.58 11.68 -3.58
N GLU A 4 15.83 11.28 -3.86
CA GLU A 4 16.77 10.77 -2.85
C GLU A 4 16.97 11.76 -1.70
N LYS A 5 17.11 13.06 -1.99
CA LYS A 5 17.27 14.08 -0.94
C LYS A 5 16.06 14.17 -0.03
N VAL A 6 14.85 14.09 -0.59
CA VAL A 6 13.60 14.10 0.19
C VAL A 6 13.49 12.82 1.02
N LEU A 7 13.78 11.65 0.44
CA LEU A 7 13.76 10.37 1.13
C LEU A 7 14.78 10.33 2.28
N ALA A 8 16.02 10.78 2.05
CA ALA A 8 17.07 10.84 3.07
C ALA A 8 16.67 11.77 4.23
N GLY A 9 16.09 12.93 3.93
CA GLY A 9 15.54 13.84 4.94
C GLY A 9 14.41 13.17 5.74
N GLY A 10 13.48 12.48 5.07
CA GLY A 10 12.40 11.73 5.70
C GLY A 10 12.92 10.60 6.60
N MET A 11 13.91 9.83 6.14
CA MET A 11 14.56 8.79 6.95
C MET A 11 15.16 9.35 8.22
N SER A 12 15.87 10.48 8.13
CA SER A 12 16.49 11.12 9.30
C SER A 12 15.44 11.60 10.30
N ILE A 13 14.38 12.27 9.85
CA ILE A 13 13.31 12.78 10.72
C ILE A 13 12.56 11.64 11.42
N MET A 14 12.29 10.55 10.68
CA MET A 14 11.49 9.43 11.17
C MET A 14 12.33 8.35 11.87
N ASN A 15 13.66 8.50 11.90
CA ASN A 15 14.61 7.46 12.31
C ASN A 15 14.32 6.11 11.62
N ALA A 16 14.05 6.15 10.32
CA ALA A 16 13.66 4.98 9.53
C ALA A 16 14.90 4.20 9.06
N LYS A 17 14.80 2.86 9.06
CA LYS A 17 15.85 1.96 8.57
C LYS A 17 16.11 2.10 7.06
N GLY A 18 15.09 2.48 6.30
CA GLY A 18 15.18 2.64 4.85
C GLY A 18 13.99 3.41 4.31
N ALA A 19 14.07 3.82 3.04
CA ALA A 19 12.99 4.48 2.33
C ALA A 19 13.04 4.12 0.84
N ALA A 20 11.89 4.15 0.18
CA ALA A 20 11.79 3.96 -1.25
C ALA A 20 10.83 5.00 -1.84
N GLY A 21 11.07 5.36 -3.10
CA GLY A 21 10.22 6.26 -3.86
C GLY A 21 10.10 5.78 -5.29
N ILE A 22 8.89 5.85 -5.84
CA ILE A 22 8.59 5.58 -7.24
C ILE A 22 7.75 6.78 -7.73
N LEU A 23 8.20 7.40 -8.82
CA LEU A 23 7.47 8.42 -9.54
C LEU A 23 7.14 7.88 -10.92
N MET A 24 5.86 7.89 -11.26
CA MET A 24 5.33 7.26 -12.46
C MET A 24 4.42 8.25 -13.19
N GLU A 25 4.47 8.21 -14.52
CA GLU A 25 3.50 8.88 -15.38
C GLU A 25 2.17 8.08 -15.36
N ALA A 26 1.04 8.75 -15.13
CA ALA A 26 -0.21 8.08 -14.79
C ALA A 26 -0.92 7.42 -15.99
N ASP A 27 -0.78 7.99 -17.18
CA ASP A 27 -1.43 7.52 -18.40
C ASP A 27 -0.64 6.39 -19.07
N THR A 28 0.71 6.42 -19.00
CA THR A 28 1.60 5.46 -19.67
C THR A 28 2.17 4.40 -18.73
N GLY A 29 2.21 4.67 -17.41
CA GLY A 29 2.91 3.83 -16.45
C GLY A 29 4.43 3.94 -16.50
N GLU A 30 4.98 4.90 -17.26
CA GLU A 30 6.43 5.09 -17.36
C GLU A 30 7.01 5.53 -16.02
N ILE A 31 8.05 4.83 -15.56
CA ILE A 31 8.76 5.17 -14.33
C ILE A 31 9.73 6.32 -14.61
N VAL A 32 9.35 7.52 -14.20
CA VAL A 32 10.16 8.75 -14.35
C VAL A 32 11.34 8.75 -13.38
N ALA A 33 11.15 8.21 -12.17
CA ALA A 33 12.21 8.06 -11.19
C ALA A 33 11.90 6.93 -10.20
N ILE A 34 12.95 6.21 -9.80
CA ILE A 34 12.91 5.21 -8.75
C ILE A 34 14.12 5.40 -7.84
N ALA A 35 13.91 5.30 -6.53
CA ALA A 35 14.98 5.41 -5.55
C ALA A 35 14.74 4.45 -4.39
N SER A 36 15.83 3.89 -3.86
CA SER A 36 15.86 3.04 -2.66
C SER A 36 17.03 3.48 -1.80
N LEU A 37 16.75 3.74 -0.52
CA LEU A 37 17.73 4.16 0.47
C LEU A 37 17.74 3.23 1.69
N PRO A 38 18.90 3.03 2.35
CA PRO A 38 20.22 3.54 1.95
C PRO A 38 20.72 2.92 0.63
N ASP A 39 21.46 3.70 -0.15
CA ASP A 39 22.09 3.31 -1.41
C ASP A 39 23.62 3.15 -1.25
N PHE A 40 24.33 2.96 -2.36
CA PHE A 40 25.78 2.80 -2.42
C PHE A 40 26.36 3.47 -3.66
N ASP A 41 27.64 3.86 -3.60
CA ASP A 41 28.37 4.30 -4.79
C ASP A 41 28.72 3.08 -5.65
N PRO A 42 28.24 2.98 -6.91
CA PRO A 42 28.56 1.85 -7.77
C PRO A 42 30.06 1.71 -8.08
N ASN A 43 30.85 2.78 -7.98
CA ASN A 43 32.31 2.72 -8.13
C ASN A 43 33.01 2.07 -6.92
N ASN A 44 32.31 1.95 -5.79
CA ASN A 44 32.77 1.30 -4.57
C ASN A 44 31.70 0.36 -4.01
N ARG A 45 31.28 -0.58 -4.85
CA ARG A 45 30.18 -1.51 -4.56
C ARG A 45 30.52 -2.43 -3.37
N PRO A 46 29.68 -2.50 -2.33
CA PRO A 46 29.88 -3.44 -1.23
C PRO A 46 29.64 -4.88 -1.67
N ALA A 47 30.26 -5.83 -0.97
CA ALA A 47 30.00 -7.25 -1.19
C ALA A 47 28.57 -7.61 -0.76
N PRO A 48 27.88 -8.51 -1.48
CA PRO A 48 26.58 -9.02 -1.05
C PRO A 48 26.65 -9.63 0.35
N PRO A 49 25.67 -9.37 1.23
CA PRO A 49 25.63 -9.98 2.55
C PRO A 49 25.48 -11.50 2.42
N VAL A 50 26.27 -12.24 3.20
CA VAL A 50 26.20 -13.72 3.27
C VAL A 50 25.39 -14.22 4.46
N GLN A 51 25.02 -13.31 5.37
CA GLN A 51 24.27 -13.55 6.61
C GLN A 51 23.44 -12.29 6.94
N GLY A 52 22.43 -12.43 7.80
CA GLY A 52 21.53 -11.33 8.16
C GLY A 52 20.34 -11.19 7.21
N ASN A 53 19.55 -10.13 7.39
CA ASN A 53 18.41 -9.86 6.53
C ASN A 53 18.90 -9.09 5.28
N PRO A 54 18.53 -9.51 4.05
CA PRO A 54 18.89 -8.78 2.83
C PRO A 54 18.56 -7.28 2.91
N ASP A 55 17.47 -6.91 3.58
CA ASP A 55 17.02 -5.52 3.75
C ASP A 55 17.92 -4.66 4.66
N ASP A 56 18.97 -5.22 5.28
CA ASP A 56 20.01 -4.47 5.99
C ASP A 56 21.08 -3.94 5.02
N SER A 57 21.15 -4.51 3.80
CA SER A 57 22.13 -4.12 2.80
C SER A 57 21.69 -2.89 2.01
N PRO A 58 22.62 -2.00 1.63
CA PRO A 58 22.34 -0.95 0.64
C PRO A 58 22.15 -1.51 -0.78
N LEU A 59 22.51 -2.77 -1.03
CA LEU A 59 22.26 -3.45 -2.31
C LEU A 59 20.78 -3.86 -2.48
N PHE A 60 19.99 -3.84 -1.41
CA PHE A 60 18.59 -4.24 -1.46
C PHE A 60 17.73 -3.10 -2.01
N ASN A 61 17.14 -3.31 -3.18
CA ASN A 61 16.26 -2.35 -3.82
C ASN A 61 14.85 -2.46 -3.24
N ARG A 62 14.57 -1.64 -2.21
CA ARG A 62 13.30 -1.63 -1.48
C ARG A 62 12.10 -1.29 -2.35
N ALA A 63 12.31 -0.61 -3.47
CA ALA A 63 11.24 -0.20 -4.36
C ALA A 63 10.66 -1.39 -5.16
N VAL A 64 11.46 -2.41 -5.45
CA VAL A 64 11.05 -3.56 -6.29
C VAL A 64 11.12 -4.90 -5.56
N GLN A 65 12.04 -5.06 -4.61
CA GLN A 65 12.22 -6.30 -3.83
C GLN A 65 11.49 -6.26 -2.48
N GLY A 66 11.10 -5.07 -2.02
CA GLY A 66 10.46 -4.88 -0.72
C GLY A 66 9.02 -5.36 -0.72
N VAL A 67 8.70 -6.32 0.16
CA VAL A 67 7.33 -6.78 0.38
C VAL A 67 6.83 -6.26 1.73
N TYR A 68 5.78 -5.46 1.70
CA TYR A 68 5.22 -4.79 2.87
C TYR A 68 3.71 -5.00 2.98
N GLU A 69 3.18 -5.01 4.20
CA GLU A 69 1.75 -4.87 4.40
C GLU A 69 1.32 -3.45 3.99
N LEU A 70 0.47 -3.35 2.96
CA LEU A 70 0.03 -2.07 2.41
C LEU A 70 -0.86 -1.27 3.39
N GLY A 71 -1.46 -1.95 4.38
CA GLY A 71 -2.29 -1.30 5.39
C GLY A 71 -3.45 -0.51 4.76
N SER A 72 -3.63 0.73 5.20
CA SER A 72 -4.77 1.56 4.77
C SER A 72 -4.71 2.02 3.32
N THR A 73 -3.55 2.00 2.66
CA THR A 73 -3.48 2.34 1.23
C THR A 73 -4.26 1.33 0.39
N PHE A 74 -4.38 0.08 0.86
CA PHE A 74 -5.11 -0.99 0.18
C PHE A 74 -6.64 -0.78 0.13
N LYS A 75 -7.18 0.08 1.02
CA LYS A 75 -8.63 0.34 1.11
C LYS A 75 -9.19 0.99 -0.16
N THR A 76 -8.35 1.70 -0.91
CA THR A 76 -8.72 2.34 -2.19
C THR A 76 -9.25 1.30 -3.17
N PHE A 77 -8.61 0.13 -3.27
CA PHE A 77 -9.05 -0.95 -4.17
C PHE A 77 -10.40 -1.52 -3.76
N THR A 78 -10.63 -1.76 -2.47
CA THR A 78 -11.92 -2.23 -1.96
C THR A 78 -13.04 -1.25 -2.28
N ILE A 79 -12.81 0.05 -2.08
CA ILE A 79 -13.81 1.09 -2.33
C ILE A 79 -14.03 1.27 -3.83
N ALA A 80 -12.96 1.27 -4.64
CA ALA A 80 -13.04 1.34 -6.09
C ALA A 80 -13.88 0.19 -6.66
N GLN A 81 -13.65 -1.04 -6.21
CA GLN A 81 -14.44 -2.19 -6.61
C GLN A 81 -15.92 -2.06 -6.25
N ALA A 82 -16.23 -1.57 -5.05
CA ALA A 82 -17.62 -1.39 -4.61
C ALA A 82 -18.35 -0.33 -5.46
N LEU A 83 -17.66 0.75 -5.82
CA LEU A 83 -18.17 1.80 -6.70
C LEU A 83 -18.37 1.30 -8.13
N GLU A 84 -17.37 0.61 -8.70
CA GLU A 84 -17.43 0.04 -10.06
C GLU A 84 -18.61 -0.93 -10.23
N ARG A 85 -18.91 -1.70 -9.19
CA ARG A 85 -20.02 -2.65 -9.16
C ARG A 85 -21.37 -1.98 -8.87
N GLY A 86 -21.40 -0.67 -8.62
CA GLY A 86 -22.61 0.06 -8.22
C GLY A 86 -23.21 -0.40 -6.90
N GLN A 87 -22.45 -1.11 -6.06
CA GLN A 87 -22.91 -1.57 -4.74
C GLN A 87 -23.05 -0.41 -3.76
N VAL A 88 -22.22 0.61 -3.94
CA VAL A 88 -22.25 1.83 -3.14
C VAL A 88 -22.06 3.07 -4.03
N LYS A 89 -22.40 4.22 -3.47
CA LYS A 89 -22.09 5.56 -3.97
C LYS A 89 -21.29 6.32 -2.92
N PRO A 90 -20.61 7.44 -3.28
CA PRO A 90 -19.84 8.22 -2.30
C PRO A 90 -20.63 8.64 -1.05
N ASP A 91 -21.93 8.88 -1.19
CA ASP A 91 -22.86 9.29 -0.14
C ASP A 91 -23.58 8.12 0.56
N THR A 92 -23.38 6.87 0.12
CA THR A 92 -23.95 5.69 0.79
C THR A 92 -23.45 5.60 2.23
N MET A 93 -24.37 5.53 3.18
CA MET A 93 -24.05 5.43 4.60
C MET A 93 -23.69 3.99 4.97
N ILE A 94 -22.51 3.84 5.57
CA ILE A 94 -21.96 2.57 6.04
C ILE A 94 -21.96 2.57 7.56
N ASN A 95 -22.45 1.49 8.16
CA ASN A 95 -22.35 1.30 9.61
C ASN A 95 -20.87 1.19 10.03
N THR A 96 -20.37 2.18 10.75
CA THR A 96 -19.00 2.23 11.27
C THR A 96 -18.95 2.02 12.78
N GLN A 97 -19.98 1.38 13.35
CA GLN A 97 -19.98 1.06 14.78
C GLN A 97 -18.80 0.13 15.09
N SER A 98 -17.81 0.69 15.77
CA SER A 98 -16.58 0.02 16.18
C SER A 98 -16.72 -0.45 17.64
N PRO A 99 -16.30 -1.68 17.97
CA PRO A 99 -15.65 -2.69 17.13
C PRO A 99 -16.64 -3.47 16.23
N MET A 100 -16.14 -4.01 15.13
CA MET A 100 -16.80 -5.09 14.37
C MET A 100 -16.11 -6.42 14.66
N THR A 101 -16.89 -7.49 14.86
CA THR A 101 -16.36 -8.86 14.94
C THR A 101 -16.66 -9.60 13.64
N TRP A 102 -15.64 -10.21 13.04
CA TRP A 102 -15.77 -11.04 11.85
C TRP A 102 -15.01 -12.36 12.05
N GLY A 103 -15.73 -13.46 12.19
CA GLY A 103 -15.16 -14.73 12.64
C GLY A 103 -14.43 -14.57 13.97
N LYS A 104 -13.15 -14.94 14.01
CA LYS A 104 -12.28 -14.79 15.19
C LYS A 104 -11.62 -13.40 15.31
N TYR A 105 -11.80 -12.52 14.33
CA TYR A 105 -11.11 -11.23 14.28
C TYR A 105 -11.98 -10.10 14.83
N ARG A 106 -11.37 -9.22 15.62
CA ARG A 106 -12.00 -8.00 16.14
C ARG A 106 -11.36 -6.78 15.48
N ILE A 107 -12.12 -6.15 14.60
CA ILE A 107 -11.70 -4.99 13.80
C ILE A 107 -12.14 -3.72 14.52
N ARG A 108 -11.21 -2.76 14.66
CA ARG A 108 -11.46 -1.49 15.34
C ARG A 108 -10.97 -0.33 14.48
N ASP A 109 -11.69 0.77 14.56
CA ASP A 109 -11.21 2.07 14.09
C ASP A 109 -10.27 2.71 15.11
N PHE A 110 -9.35 3.54 14.62
CA PHE A 110 -8.42 4.30 15.44
C PHE A 110 -9.14 5.32 16.35
N HIS A 111 -10.23 5.91 15.85
CA HIS A 111 -11.13 6.77 16.61
C HIS A 111 -12.58 6.31 16.46
N ASN A 112 -13.44 6.74 17.37
CA ASN A 112 -14.88 6.59 17.20
C ASN A 112 -15.39 7.66 16.23
N TYR A 113 -15.73 7.26 15.01
CA TYR A 113 -16.26 8.16 13.98
C TYR A 113 -17.79 8.27 13.98
N GLY A 114 -18.46 7.67 14.97
CA GLY A 114 -19.92 7.59 15.04
C GLY A 114 -20.46 6.27 14.50
N ARG A 115 -21.79 6.16 14.52
CA ARG A 115 -22.49 4.93 14.12
C ARG A 115 -22.39 4.66 12.63
N GLU A 116 -22.27 5.72 11.82
CA GLU A 116 -22.24 5.63 10.37
C GLU A 116 -21.33 6.70 9.76
N LEU A 117 -20.72 6.36 8.63
CA LEU A 117 -20.00 7.28 7.76
C LEU A 117 -20.45 7.07 6.31
N SER A 118 -20.46 8.12 5.50
CA SER A 118 -20.56 7.95 4.04
C SER A 118 -19.33 7.20 3.52
N VAL A 119 -19.41 6.53 2.36
CA VAL A 119 -18.26 5.85 1.73
C VAL A 119 -17.08 6.80 1.53
N GLU A 120 -17.34 8.03 1.10
CA GLU A 120 -16.32 9.08 1.02
C GLU A 120 -15.61 9.27 2.37
N LYS A 121 -16.39 9.42 3.45
CA LYS A 121 -15.82 9.58 4.80
C LYS A 121 -15.14 8.32 5.30
N VAL A 122 -15.57 7.12 4.89
CA VAL A 122 -14.86 5.87 5.20
C VAL A 122 -13.44 5.91 4.65
N LEU A 123 -13.25 6.38 3.41
CA LEU A 123 -11.92 6.55 2.83
C LEU A 123 -11.13 7.68 3.51
N VAL A 124 -11.73 8.87 3.64
CA VAL A 124 -11.09 10.07 4.23
C VAL A 124 -10.65 9.84 5.69
N LYS A 125 -11.49 9.16 6.50
CA LYS A 125 -11.17 8.82 7.89
C LYS A 125 -10.45 7.48 8.03
N SER A 126 -10.22 6.78 6.92
CA SER A 126 -9.60 5.47 6.86
C SER A 126 -10.25 4.49 7.86
N SER A 127 -11.59 4.44 7.91
CA SER A 127 -12.31 3.53 8.81
C SER A 127 -12.04 2.07 8.40
N ASN A 128 -11.40 1.33 9.30
CA ASN A 128 -11.18 -0.12 9.18
C ASN A 128 -12.52 -0.86 9.18
N VAL A 129 -13.44 -0.47 10.07
CA VAL A 129 -14.76 -1.09 10.19
C VAL A 129 -15.59 -0.84 8.94
N GLY A 130 -15.65 0.41 8.46
CA GLY A 130 -16.38 0.76 7.24
C GLY A 130 -15.84 0.00 6.02
N THR A 131 -14.52 -0.02 5.84
CA THR A 131 -13.92 -0.76 4.73
C THR A 131 -14.14 -2.26 4.84
N ALA A 132 -14.06 -2.84 6.04
CA ALA A 132 -14.30 -4.26 6.27
C ALA A 132 -15.74 -4.67 5.92
N ARG A 133 -16.74 -3.83 6.23
CA ARG A 133 -18.12 -4.10 5.84
C ARG A 133 -18.32 -4.10 4.34
N ILE A 134 -17.74 -3.12 3.64
CA ILE A 134 -17.76 -3.07 2.18
C ILE A 134 -17.08 -4.32 1.59
N ALA A 135 -15.91 -4.72 2.11
CA ALA A 135 -15.21 -5.92 1.66
C ALA A 135 -16.03 -7.21 1.89
N VAL A 136 -16.72 -7.33 3.03
CA VAL A 136 -17.60 -8.47 3.32
C VAL A 136 -18.75 -8.55 2.33
N GLU A 137 -19.33 -7.41 1.93
CA GLU A 137 -20.40 -7.36 0.94
C GLU A 137 -19.92 -7.69 -0.49
N ILE A 138 -18.69 -7.31 -0.85
CA ILE A 138 -18.05 -7.73 -2.10
C ILE A 138 -17.87 -9.26 -2.12
N GLY A 139 -17.30 -9.81 -1.03
CA GLY A 139 -16.94 -11.21 -0.89
C GLY A 139 -15.53 -11.54 -1.40
N ALA A 140 -14.89 -12.51 -0.75
CA ALA A 140 -13.47 -12.83 -0.95
C ALA A 140 -13.11 -13.21 -2.40
N GLU A 141 -13.91 -14.07 -3.03
CA GLU A 141 -13.64 -14.53 -4.41
C GLU A 141 -13.67 -13.38 -5.41
N ARG A 142 -14.65 -12.48 -5.28
CA ARG A 142 -14.79 -11.31 -6.17
C ARG A 142 -13.69 -10.30 -5.91
N GLN A 143 -13.33 -10.08 -4.66
CA GLN A 143 -12.23 -9.20 -4.31
C GLN A 143 -10.91 -9.73 -4.87
N GLN A 144 -10.63 -11.02 -4.71
CA GLN A 144 -9.43 -11.64 -5.27
C GLN A 144 -9.40 -11.56 -6.80
N ALA A 145 -10.52 -11.80 -7.48
CA ALA A 145 -10.60 -11.68 -8.93
C ALA A 145 -10.30 -10.24 -9.40
N PHE A 146 -10.83 -9.23 -8.73
CA PHE A 146 -10.54 -7.83 -9.02
C PHE A 146 -9.07 -7.46 -8.78
N LEU A 147 -8.47 -7.93 -7.69
CA LEU A 147 -7.05 -7.69 -7.44
C LEU A 147 -6.16 -8.34 -8.50
N ARG A 148 -6.55 -9.50 -9.04
CA ARG A 148 -5.87 -10.10 -10.21
C ARG A 148 -5.98 -9.24 -11.46
N THR A 149 -7.15 -8.66 -11.74
CA THR A 149 -7.31 -7.78 -12.90
C THR A 149 -6.46 -6.51 -12.81
N LEU A 150 -6.07 -6.11 -11.60
CA LEU A 150 -5.14 -5.00 -11.34
C LEU A 150 -3.66 -5.41 -11.40
N GLY A 151 -3.35 -6.69 -11.63
CA GLY A 151 -1.98 -7.22 -11.64
C GLY A 151 -1.34 -7.34 -10.25
N LEU A 152 -2.08 -7.13 -9.15
CA LEU A 152 -1.52 -7.13 -7.79
C LEU A 152 -1.07 -8.52 -7.29
N LEU A 153 -1.42 -9.59 -8.02
CA LEU A 153 -1.03 -10.97 -7.69
C LEU A 153 0.02 -11.54 -8.65
N ASP A 154 0.51 -10.73 -9.58
CA ASP A 154 1.48 -11.11 -10.60
C ASP A 154 2.75 -10.24 -10.45
N PRO A 155 3.93 -10.72 -10.88
CA PRO A 155 5.13 -9.89 -10.92
C PRO A 155 4.93 -8.67 -11.81
N VAL A 156 5.51 -7.54 -11.40
CA VAL A 156 5.45 -6.31 -12.21
C VAL A 156 6.36 -6.49 -13.42
N PRO A 157 5.91 -6.19 -14.65
CA PRO A 157 6.72 -6.31 -15.87
C PRO A 157 7.71 -5.13 -16.00
N LEU A 158 8.54 -4.93 -14.99
CA LEU A 158 9.53 -3.86 -14.94
C LEU A 158 10.87 -4.38 -15.48
N GLU A 159 11.52 -3.64 -16.37
CA GLU A 159 12.80 -4.01 -17.00
C GLU A 159 14.02 -3.84 -16.07
N ILE A 160 13.85 -4.17 -14.79
CA ILE A 160 14.91 -4.23 -13.80
C ILE A 160 15.08 -5.70 -13.42
N THR A 161 16.28 -6.25 -13.60
CA THR A 161 16.58 -7.68 -13.39
C THR A 161 16.21 -8.22 -12.01
N GLU A 162 16.13 -7.34 -11.02
CA GLU A 162 15.83 -7.68 -9.63
C GLU A 162 14.36 -7.47 -9.21
N ALA A 163 13.51 -7.00 -10.13
CA ALA A 163 12.08 -6.79 -9.93
C ALA A 163 11.24 -8.06 -10.14
#